data_AF-A0A9P4PVI7-F1
#
_entry.id   AF-A0A9P4PVI7-F1
#
_cell.length_a   1.000
_cell.length_b   1.000
_cell.length_c   1.000
_cell.angle_alpha   90.00
_cell.angle_beta   90.00
_cell.angle_gamma   90.00
#
_symmetry.space_group_name_H-M   'P 1'
#
loop_
_entity.id
_entity.type
_entity.pdbx_description
1 polymer ?
#
loop_
_entity_poly.entity_id
_entity_poly.type
_entity_poly.pdbx_seq_one_letter_code
_entity_poly.pdbx_strand_id
1 'polypeptide(L)'
;MTIKQLFAAYFVSQSLSLAPSAASLPHVSNSPAAIRPEKRADPTWHSSCDGYPEIRDAWGRALHMAQHTIDVLSSNDPFSDQNAVNQSPFDLWWEPARLNLFGQNSLTSHDQMLDFYHQIANGPPVTVACSDPPNGKDPSFSRCDLYDQDTWMYRLNLDPNGDGYADDRSVGFADGNNLVICPKALPGGTVKSLVDQKPQAGDPIATYRYTYEFQLVHELAHVVGAAFDHKYGMPDCTQLARDAASGTSSQRPADNADSWALFALAVSDVSSPPMSDFDWTGGSTGGNSRHYTQE
;
A
#
# COMPACT_ATOMS: atom_id res chain seq x y z
N MET A 1 -3.50 61.09 -17.98
CA MET A 1 -2.89 59.82 -17.56
C MET A 1 -4.01 58.81 -17.35
N THR A 2 -3.97 57.69 -18.05
CA THR A 2 -5.00 56.64 -18.03
C THR A 2 -4.38 55.35 -17.51
N ILE A 3 -5.21 54.48 -16.92
CA ILE A 3 -4.88 53.21 -16.23
C ILE A 3 -3.99 52.25 -17.05
N LYS A 4 -3.88 52.45 -18.37
CA LYS A 4 -2.99 51.67 -19.25
C LYS A 4 -1.49 52.00 -19.13
N GLN A 5 -1.11 53.04 -18.39
CA GLN A 5 0.31 53.38 -18.16
C GLN A 5 0.90 52.81 -16.85
N LEU A 6 0.08 52.16 -16.01
CA LEU A 6 0.58 51.48 -14.80
C LEU A 6 1.17 50.08 -15.06
N PHE A 7 0.87 49.47 -16.22
CA PHE A 7 1.30 48.09 -16.53
C PHE A 7 2.62 47.99 -17.30
N ALA A 8 3.25 49.10 -17.67
CA ALA A 8 4.50 49.11 -18.44
C ALA A 8 5.75 49.45 -17.63
N ALA A 9 5.65 49.57 -16.30
CA ALA A 9 6.76 49.97 -15.42
C ALA A 9 7.16 48.89 -14.39
N TYR A 10 6.76 47.64 -14.57
CA TYR A 10 7.22 46.50 -13.74
C TYR A 10 7.99 45.44 -14.51
N PHE A 11 8.40 45.75 -15.74
CA PHE A 11 9.34 44.95 -16.51
C PHE A 11 10.52 45.82 -16.87
N VAL A 12 11.60 45.68 -16.10
CA VAL A 12 13.02 45.74 -16.47
C VAL A 12 13.84 46.02 -15.22
N SER A 13 14.91 45.23 -15.06
CA SER A 13 16.00 45.35 -14.08
C SER A 13 15.80 44.62 -12.75
N GLN A 14 16.05 43.31 -12.76
CA GLN A 14 17.10 42.73 -11.93
C GLN A 14 17.53 41.37 -12.52
N SER A 15 18.53 41.42 -13.39
CA SER A 15 19.36 40.27 -13.73
C SER A 15 20.24 39.94 -12.52
N LEU A 16 19.67 39.23 -11.55
CA LEU A 16 20.43 38.56 -10.50
C LEU A 16 20.61 37.10 -10.92
N SER A 17 21.87 36.75 -11.13
CA SER A 17 22.39 35.40 -11.32
C SER A 17 21.80 34.44 -10.28
N LEU A 18 20.79 33.68 -10.67
CA LEU A 18 20.35 32.48 -9.97
C LEU A 18 21.20 31.32 -10.46
N ALA A 19 22.26 31.03 -9.69
CA ALA A 19 22.82 29.69 -9.71
C ALA A 19 21.69 28.70 -9.37
N PRO A 20 21.61 27.52 -10.02
CA PRO A 20 20.67 26.49 -9.65
C PRO A 20 21.07 26.01 -8.25
N SER A 21 20.47 26.61 -7.23
CA SER A 21 20.43 25.98 -5.92
C SER A 21 19.48 24.83 -6.10
N ALA A 22 20.04 23.65 -6.39
CA ALA A 22 19.33 22.39 -6.18
C ALA A 22 18.89 22.43 -4.72
N ALA A 23 17.62 22.82 -4.49
CA ALA A 23 16.96 22.53 -3.24
C ALA A 23 16.94 21.01 -3.19
N SER A 24 17.94 20.47 -2.49
CA SER A 24 17.95 19.09 -2.07
C SER A 24 16.64 18.93 -1.33
N LEU A 25 15.79 18.04 -1.84
CA LEU A 25 14.73 17.44 -1.04
C LEU A 25 15.36 17.14 0.33
N PRO A 26 14.72 17.52 1.46
CA PRO A 26 15.26 17.17 2.75
C PRO A 26 15.39 15.65 2.78
N HIS A 27 16.63 15.19 2.62
CA HIS A 27 16.98 13.81 2.84
C HIS A 27 16.58 13.55 4.28
N VAL A 28 15.57 12.72 4.49
CA VAL A 28 15.19 12.27 5.82
C VAL A 28 16.45 11.64 6.40
N SER A 29 17.12 12.40 7.25
CA SER A 29 18.27 11.94 8.01
C SER A 29 17.70 10.90 8.97
N ASN A 30 18.21 9.68 8.87
CA ASN A 30 17.94 8.59 9.81
C ASN A 30 18.28 9.05 11.22
N SER A 31 17.31 9.67 11.91
CA SER A 31 17.45 10.05 13.31
C SER A 31 17.28 8.77 14.15
N PRO A 32 18.30 8.31 14.89
CA PRO A 32 18.29 6.99 15.52
C PRO A 32 17.50 6.95 16.84
N ALA A 33 16.45 7.75 17.01
CA ALA A 33 15.74 7.86 18.29
C ALA A 33 14.25 8.24 18.16
N ALA A 34 13.53 7.64 17.21
CA ALA A 34 12.08 7.47 17.33
C ALA A 34 11.84 6.04 17.82
N ILE A 35 10.94 5.88 18.79
CA ILE A 35 10.56 4.59 19.37
C ILE A 35 10.15 3.67 18.21
N ARG A 36 11.05 2.78 17.78
CA ARG A 36 10.73 1.74 16.79
C ARG A 36 9.70 0.85 17.46
N PRO A 37 8.47 0.73 16.95
CA PRO A 37 7.53 -0.25 17.44
C PRO A 37 8.18 -1.63 17.45
N GLU A 38 7.79 -2.49 18.40
CA GLU A 38 8.23 -3.88 18.42
C GLU A 38 7.84 -4.54 17.10
N LYS A 39 8.82 -4.64 16.18
CA LYS A 39 8.69 -5.31 14.88
C LYS A 39 7.82 -6.56 15.05
N ARG A 40 6.70 -6.65 14.32
CA ARG A 40 5.90 -7.88 14.24
C ARG A 40 6.84 -9.07 14.16
N ALA A 41 6.63 -10.04 15.05
CA ALA A 41 7.45 -11.25 15.09
C ALA A 41 7.52 -11.88 13.69
N ASP A 42 8.69 -12.41 13.34
CA ASP A 42 8.82 -13.15 12.09
C ASP A 42 7.77 -14.27 12.08
N PRO A 43 7.13 -14.52 10.91
CA PRO A 43 6.00 -15.42 10.87
C PRO A 43 6.50 -16.85 11.06
N THR A 44 5.60 -17.73 11.48
CA THR A 44 5.89 -19.15 11.40
C THR A 44 5.86 -19.55 9.92
N TRP A 45 6.93 -20.15 9.42
CA TRP A 45 7.00 -20.56 8.02
C TRP A 45 6.63 -22.02 7.91
N HIS A 46 5.61 -22.31 7.09
CA HIS A 46 5.31 -23.67 6.72
C HIS A 46 6.42 -24.24 5.83
N SER A 47 6.68 -25.55 5.93
CA SER A 47 7.75 -26.21 5.16
C SER A 47 7.54 -26.15 3.65
N SER A 48 6.31 -25.89 3.18
CA SER A 48 6.06 -25.64 1.75
C SER A 48 6.77 -24.39 1.22
N CYS A 49 7.23 -23.48 2.10
CA CYS A 49 8.00 -22.29 1.72
C CYS A 49 9.53 -22.51 1.69
N ASP A 50 10.04 -23.71 1.99
CA ASP A 50 11.49 -23.94 2.09
C ASP A 50 12.23 -23.77 0.76
N GLY A 51 11.52 -23.93 -0.36
CA GLY A 51 12.06 -23.74 -1.71
C GLY A 51 12.00 -22.30 -2.24
N TYR A 52 11.48 -21.34 -1.46
CA TYR A 52 11.14 -19.99 -1.93
C TYR A 52 11.73 -18.89 -1.01
N PRO A 53 13.07 -18.76 -0.94
CA PRO A 53 13.72 -17.78 -0.06
C PRO A 53 13.31 -16.33 -0.35
N GLU A 54 13.02 -15.98 -1.60
CA GLU A 54 12.54 -14.67 -2.03
C GLU A 54 11.27 -14.20 -1.30
N ILE A 55 10.37 -15.12 -0.96
CA ILE A 55 9.14 -14.81 -0.21
C ILE A 55 9.49 -14.40 1.23
N ARG A 56 10.52 -15.01 1.81
CA ARG A 56 11.02 -14.66 3.15
C ARG A 56 11.65 -13.27 3.14
N ASP A 57 12.36 -12.92 2.08
CA ASP A 57 12.93 -11.57 1.91
C ASP A 57 11.81 -10.52 1.71
N ALA A 58 10.75 -10.87 0.99
CA ALA A 58 9.60 -9.99 0.79
C ALA A 58 8.84 -9.66 2.09
N TRP A 59 8.85 -10.56 3.08
CA TRP A 59 8.27 -10.29 4.40
C TRP A 59 8.89 -9.06 5.06
N GLY A 60 10.22 -8.96 5.05
CA GLY A 60 10.93 -7.80 5.60
C GLY A 60 10.55 -6.51 4.88
N ARG A 61 10.40 -6.56 3.55
CA ARG A 61 9.99 -5.41 2.73
C ARG A 61 8.54 -4.99 3.02
N ALA A 62 7.62 -5.93 3.19
CA ALA A 62 6.22 -5.65 3.53
C ALA A 62 6.09 -4.92 4.87
N LEU A 63 6.81 -5.40 5.90
CA LEU A 63 6.82 -4.72 7.20
C LEU A 63 7.49 -3.35 7.14
N HIS A 64 8.56 -3.22 6.34
CA HIS A 64 9.19 -1.93 6.08
C HIS A 64 8.23 -0.96 5.39
N MET A 65 7.45 -1.39 4.39
CA MET A 65 6.42 -0.56 3.76
C MET A 65 5.40 -0.04 4.78
N ALA A 66 4.91 -0.90 5.66
CA ALA A 66 3.97 -0.50 6.72
C ALA A 66 4.60 0.49 7.70
N GLN A 67 5.82 0.22 8.17
CA GLN A 67 6.53 1.11 9.09
C GLN A 67 6.86 2.46 8.45
N HIS A 68 7.33 2.46 7.21
CA HIS A 68 7.61 3.68 6.47
C HIS A 68 6.34 4.52 6.29
N THR A 69 5.19 3.87 6.08
CA THR A 69 3.89 4.56 6.02
C THR A 69 3.55 5.25 7.35
N ILE A 70 3.79 4.58 8.48
CA ILE A 70 3.63 5.19 9.82
C ILE A 70 4.53 6.42 9.96
N ASP A 71 5.79 6.31 9.55
CA ASP A 71 6.77 7.41 9.64
C ASP A 71 6.35 8.60 8.76
N VAL A 72 5.85 8.35 7.54
CA VAL A 72 5.34 9.38 6.62
C VAL A 72 4.12 10.08 7.21
N LEU A 73 3.16 9.33 7.73
CA LEU A 73 1.96 9.87 8.37
C LEU A 73 2.30 10.66 9.65
N SER A 74 3.24 10.16 10.47
CA SER A 74 3.61 10.78 11.75
C SER A 74 4.50 12.02 11.62
N SER A 75 5.33 12.09 10.57
CA SER A 75 6.29 13.19 10.38
C SER A 75 5.65 14.47 9.86
N ASN A 76 4.47 14.38 9.26
CA ASN A 76 3.75 15.50 8.66
C ASN A 76 2.25 15.28 8.82
N ASP A 77 1.69 15.47 10.01
CA ASP A 77 0.23 15.47 10.19
C ASP A 77 -0.34 16.84 9.78
N PRO A 78 -0.96 16.97 8.59
CA PRO A 78 -1.55 18.23 8.14
C PRO A 78 -2.86 18.55 8.88
N PHE A 79 -3.38 17.63 9.68
CA PHE A 79 -4.63 17.76 10.45
C PHE A 79 -4.42 18.00 11.94
N SER A 80 -3.16 17.99 12.42
CA SER A 80 -2.84 18.47 13.77
C SER A 80 -3.06 19.98 13.86
N ASP A 81 -3.73 20.43 14.93
CA ASP A 81 -4.02 21.85 15.19
C ASP A 81 -2.76 22.76 15.22
N GLN A 82 -1.55 22.17 15.30
CA GLN A 82 -0.28 22.90 15.32
C GLN A 82 0.35 23.11 13.93
N ASN A 83 0.06 22.27 12.94
CA ASN A 83 0.60 22.39 11.57
C ASN A 83 -0.44 22.90 10.55
N ALA A 84 -1.73 22.78 10.86
CA ALA A 84 -2.84 23.13 9.97
C ALA A 84 -2.97 24.63 9.62
N VAL A 85 -2.28 25.53 10.34
CA VAL A 85 -2.46 26.98 10.16
C VAL A 85 -1.63 27.54 8.98
N ASN A 86 -0.60 26.83 8.50
CA ASN A 86 0.30 27.35 7.46
C ASN A 86 0.66 26.38 6.33
N GLN A 87 0.17 25.14 6.35
CA GLN A 87 0.38 24.19 5.25
C GLN A 87 -0.95 24.00 4.51
N SER A 88 -0.93 24.25 3.20
CA SER A 88 -2.06 23.87 2.35
C SER A 88 -2.18 22.34 2.37
N PRO A 89 -3.38 21.76 2.43
CA PRO A 89 -3.64 20.32 2.29
C PRO A 89 -3.35 19.80 0.85
N PHE A 90 -2.39 20.41 0.17
CA PHE A 90 -1.83 19.99 -1.11
C PHE A 90 -0.29 20.10 -1.11
N ASP A 91 0.33 20.47 0.01
CA ASP A 91 1.78 20.66 0.10
C ASP A 91 2.51 19.33 0.39
N LEU A 92 1.78 18.30 0.83
CA LEU A 92 2.33 16.96 1.06
C LEU A 92 2.17 16.10 -0.20
N TRP A 93 3.30 15.59 -0.69
CA TRP A 93 3.36 14.82 -1.94
C TRP A 93 2.50 13.54 -1.95
N TRP A 94 2.22 12.96 -0.77
CA TRP A 94 1.44 11.73 -0.62
C TRP A 94 -0.07 11.97 -0.41
N GLU A 95 -0.48 13.20 -0.15
CA GLU A 95 -1.88 13.54 0.13
C GLU A 95 -2.84 13.24 -1.03
N PRO A 96 -2.47 13.46 -2.32
CA PRO A 96 -3.31 13.03 -3.44
C PRO A 96 -3.61 11.53 -3.45
N ALA A 97 -2.62 10.68 -3.11
CA ALA A 97 -2.81 9.24 -3.01
C ALA A 97 -3.78 8.89 -1.88
N ARG A 98 -3.61 9.52 -0.72
CA ARG A 98 -4.50 9.36 0.43
C ARG A 98 -5.94 9.75 0.09
N LEU A 99 -6.15 10.92 -0.53
CA LEU A 99 -7.48 11.40 -0.90
C LEU A 99 -8.14 10.52 -1.97
N ASN A 100 -7.37 10.00 -2.94
CA ASN A 100 -7.93 9.12 -3.96
C ASN A 100 -8.25 7.73 -3.43
N LEU A 101 -7.43 7.16 -2.55
CA LEU A 101 -7.63 5.81 -2.04
C LEU A 101 -8.60 5.74 -0.87
N PHE A 102 -8.66 6.78 -0.04
CA PHE A 102 -9.43 6.78 1.21
C PHE A 102 -10.47 7.90 1.32
N GLY A 103 -10.44 8.87 0.41
CA GLY A 103 -11.33 10.03 0.46
C GLY A 103 -10.99 11.01 1.59
N GLN A 104 -11.99 11.79 1.98
CA GLN A 104 -11.89 12.79 3.04
C GLN A 104 -11.77 12.15 4.44
N ASN A 105 -11.36 12.93 5.44
CA ASN A 105 -11.26 12.50 6.86
C ASN A 105 -12.54 11.85 7.41
N SER A 106 -13.72 12.18 6.88
CA SER A 106 -15.00 11.58 7.27
C SER A 106 -15.15 10.11 6.86
N LEU A 107 -14.44 9.68 5.81
CA LEU A 107 -14.45 8.30 5.32
C LEU A 107 -13.37 7.46 5.97
N THR A 108 -12.16 7.99 6.09
CA THR A 108 -11.02 7.36 6.78
C THR A 108 -10.19 8.46 7.41
N SER A 109 -10.13 8.52 8.74
CA SER A 109 -9.37 9.55 9.44
C SER A 109 -7.86 9.25 9.42
N HIS A 110 -7.05 10.29 9.65
CA HIS A 110 -5.60 10.13 9.77
C HIS A 110 -5.24 9.17 10.92
N ASP A 111 -5.85 9.34 12.10
CA ASP A 111 -5.65 8.45 13.25
C ASP A 111 -6.02 7.01 12.94
N GLN A 112 -7.10 6.79 12.18
CA GLN A 112 -7.48 5.45 11.74
C GLN A 112 -6.40 4.85 10.83
N MET A 113 -5.81 5.63 9.93
CA MET A 113 -4.71 5.14 9.09
C MET A 113 -3.47 4.80 9.91
N LEU A 114 -3.07 5.67 10.84
CA LEU A 114 -1.94 5.42 11.74
C LEU A 114 -2.14 4.13 12.53
N ASP A 115 -3.29 4.00 13.21
CA ASP A 115 -3.62 2.81 14.00
C ASP A 115 -3.62 1.55 13.13
N PHE A 116 -4.21 1.61 11.93
CA PHE A 116 -4.28 0.46 11.03
C PHE A 116 -2.89 0.01 10.57
N TYR A 117 -2.01 0.94 10.17
CA TYR A 117 -0.63 0.58 9.79
C TYR A 117 0.21 0.12 10.98
N HIS A 118 -0.01 0.66 12.18
CA HIS A 118 0.58 0.12 13.41
C HIS A 118 0.17 -1.34 13.63
N GLN A 119 -1.09 -1.68 13.39
CA GLN A 119 -1.56 -3.06 13.48
C GLN A 119 -0.99 -3.95 12.36
N ILE A 120 -0.80 -3.45 11.13
CA ILE A 120 -0.10 -4.23 10.09
C ILE A 120 1.34 -4.52 10.54
N ALA A 121 2.07 -3.48 10.97
CA ALA A 121 3.48 -3.55 11.35
C ALA A 121 3.76 -4.33 12.63
N ASN A 122 2.80 -4.40 13.58
CA ASN A 122 2.98 -4.98 14.92
C ASN A 122 1.86 -5.94 15.36
N GLY A 123 1.00 -6.34 14.42
CA GLY A 123 -0.22 -7.12 14.72
C GLY A 123 0.03 -8.58 15.08
N PRO A 124 -1.05 -9.37 15.18
CA PRO A 124 -0.99 -10.73 15.70
C PRO A 124 -0.11 -11.64 14.84
N PRO A 125 0.54 -12.67 15.42
CA PRO A 125 1.38 -13.60 14.68
C PRO A 125 0.60 -14.26 13.55
N VAL A 126 1.31 -14.58 12.47
CA VAL A 126 0.77 -15.31 11.31
C VAL A 126 1.67 -16.48 10.96
N THR A 127 1.09 -17.45 10.28
CA THR A 127 1.83 -18.50 9.58
C THR A 127 1.79 -18.23 8.09
N VAL A 128 2.91 -18.36 7.38
CA VAL A 128 2.95 -18.24 5.92
C VAL A 128 3.13 -19.62 5.29
N ALA A 129 2.27 -19.97 4.35
CA ALA A 129 2.31 -21.22 3.62
C ALA A 129 2.37 -20.99 2.11
N CYS A 130 3.27 -21.69 1.42
CA CYS A 130 3.49 -21.58 -0.03
C CYS A 130 2.81 -22.73 -0.77
N SER A 131 1.64 -23.12 -0.28
CA SER A 131 0.83 -24.20 -0.81
C SER A 131 -0.59 -24.03 -0.30
N ASP A 132 -1.55 -24.30 -1.16
CA ASP A 132 -2.96 -24.36 -0.77
C ASP A 132 -3.22 -25.63 0.06
N PRO A 133 -3.88 -25.56 1.23
CA PRO A 133 -4.28 -26.78 1.92
C PRO A 133 -5.34 -27.52 1.10
N PRO A 134 -5.36 -28.86 1.14
CA PRO A 134 -6.43 -29.63 0.55
C PRO A 134 -7.74 -29.28 1.27
N ASN A 135 -8.71 -28.74 0.53
CA ASN A 135 -10.05 -28.53 1.09
C ASN A 135 -10.69 -29.91 1.30
N GLY A 136 -10.74 -30.38 2.56
CA GLY A 136 -11.17 -31.74 2.92
C GLY A 136 -12.57 -32.17 2.46
N LYS A 137 -13.35 -31.29 1.83
CA LYS A 137 -14.64 -31.61 1.21
C LYS A 137 -14.54 -32.00 -0.28
N ASP A 138 -13.50 -31.58 -1.00
CA ASP A 138 -13.29 -31.91 -2.41
C ASP A 138 -11.82 -31.69 -2.83
N PRO A 139 -11.05 -32.75 -3.13
CA PRO A 139 -9.65 -32.62 -3.59
C PRO A 139 -9.51 -31.98 -4.98
N SER A 140 -10.60 -31.79 -5.73
CA SER A 140 -10.63 -31.01 -6.97
C SER A 140 -10.84 -29.50 -6.72
N PHE A 141 -11.03 -29.11 -5.47
CA PHE A 141 -11.35 -27.74 -5.08
C PHE A 141 -10.17 -27.08 -4.38
N SER A 142 -9.40 -26.31 -5.14
CA SER A 142 -8.36 -25.43 -4.60
C SER A 142 -8.96 -24.08 -4.24
N ARG A 143 -8.66 -23.57 -3.04
CA ARG A 143 -9.03 -22.20 -2.65
C ARG A 143 -8.27 -21.16 -3.46
N CYS A 144 -7.12 -21.51 -4.02
CA CYS A 144 -6.41 -20.71 -5.02
C CYS A 144 -7.10 -20.63 -6.39
N ASP A 145 -8.08 -21.52 -6.63
CA ASP A 145 -8.88 -21.58 -7.87
C ASP A 145 -10.32 -21.07 -7.65
N LEU A 146 -10.70 -20.74 -6.41
CA LEU A 146 -12.04 -20.29 -6.03
C LEU A 146 -12.46 -18.96 -6.66
N TYR A 147 -11.51 -18.07 -6.91
CA TYR A 147 -11.75 -16.75 -7.45
C TYR A 147 -10.90 -16.58 -8.70
N ASP A 148 -11.51 -16.97 -9.82
CA ASP A 148 -11.20 -16.60 -11.21
C ASP A 148 -9.75 -16.18 -11.48
N GLN A 149 -8.87 -17.12 -11.85
CA GLN A 149 -7.45 -16.97 -12.30
C GLN A 149 -6.46 -16.06 -11.52
N ASP A 150 -6.89 -15.16 -10.64
CA ASP A 150 -6.12 -14.00 -10.18
C ASP A 150 -5.93 -13.94 -8.66
N THR A 151 -6.37 -14.95 -7.90
CA THR A 151 -5.99 -15.09 -6.47
C THR A 151 -4.50 -15.42 -6.33
N TRP A 152 -3.64 -14.48 -5.96
CA TRP A 152 -2.21 -14.77 -5.72
C TRP A 152 -1.92 -15.21 -4.29
N MET A 153 -2.58 -14.57 -3.34
CA MET A 153 -2.49 -14.85 -1.92
C MET A 153 -3.89 -14.77 -1.32
N TYR A 154 -4.07 -15.39 -0.15
CA TYR A 154 -5.27 -15.19 0.64
C TYR A 154 -5.02 -15.48 2.12
N ARG A 155 -5.76 -14.81 3.01
CA ARG A 155 -5.82 -15.11 4.43
C ARG A 155 -6.75 -16.29 4.69
N LEU A 156 -6.24 -17.29 5.39
CA LEU A 156 -7.00 -18.37 6.01
C LEU A 156 -6.97 -18.24 7.53
N ASN A 157 -8.12 -17.97 8.14
CA ASN A 157 -8.25 -18.05 9.60
C ASN A 157 -8.70 -19.47 9.99
N LEU A 158 -7.79 -20.24 10.60
CA LEU A 158 -8.07 -21.60 11.03
C LEU A 158 -8.70 -21.58 12.43
N ASP A 159 -10.03 -21.77 12.47
CA ASP A 159 -10.83 -21.87 13.69
C ASP A 159 -10.95 -23.35 14.13
N PRO A 160 -10.58 -23.71 15.39
CA PRO A 160 -10.77 -25.05 15.94
C PRO A 160 -12.20 -25.60 15.87
N ASN A 161 -13.20 -24.72 15.73
CA ASN A 161 -14.61 -25.10 15.59
C ASN A 161 -15.10 -25.03 14.14
N GLY A 162 -14.22 -24.69 13.20
CA GLY A 162 -14.52 -24.51 11.79
C GLY A 162 -14.59 -25.82 11.01
N ASP A 163 -15.45 -25.85 10.00
CA ASP A 163 -15.49 -26.92 9.01
C ASP A 163 -14.13 -27.00 8.27
N GLY A 164 -13.56 -28.21 8.17
CA GLY A 164 -12.25 -28.42 7.52
C GLY A 164 -11.04 -28.21 8.44
N TYR A 165 -11.25 -27.85 9.72
CA TYR A 165 -10.18 -27.66 10.70
C TYR A 165 -9.22 -28.85 10.78
N ALA A 166 -9.76 -30.06 10.90
CA ALA A 166 -8.94 -31.27 11.04
C ALA A 166 -8.07 -31.52 9.80
N ASP A 167 -8.60 -31.26 8.60
CA ASP A 167 -7.90 -31.48 7.35
C ASP A 167 -6.80 -30.42 7.14
N ASP A 168 -7.13 -29.14 7.31
CA ASP A 168 -6.17 -28.03 7.23
C ASP A 168 -5.06 -28.20 8.29
N ARG A 169 -5.40 -28.62 9.52
CA ARG A 169 -4.42 -28.88 10.57
C ARG A 169 -3.55 -30.10 10.26
N SER A 170 -4.10 -31.14 9.64
CA SER A 170 -3.38 -32.37 9.29
C SER A 170 -2.25 -32.16 8.28
N VAL A 171 -2.36 -31.12 7.45
CA VAL A 171 -1.34 -30.75 6.47
C VAL A 171 -0.40 -29.64 6.95
N GLY A 172 -0.47 -29.27 8.22
CA GLY A 172 0.53 -28.41 8.88
C GLY A 172 0.14 -26.94 9.09
N PHE A 173 -1.08 -26.53 8.77
CA PHE A 173 -1.55 -25.15 9.05
C PHE A 173 -1.71 -24.91 10.55
N ALA A 174 -1.42 -23.70 11.02
CA ALA A 174 -1.49 -23.34 12.43
C ALA A 174 -2.86 -22.77 12.80
N ASP A 175 -3.24 -22.89 14.07
CA ASP A 175 -4.45 -22.24 14.58
C ASP A 175 -4.33 -20.70 14.41
N GLY A 176 -5.43 -20.04 14.06
CA GLY A 176 -5.46 -18.59 13.83
C GLY A 176 -5.08 -18.19 12.40
N ASN A 177 -4.33 -17.09 12.26
CA ASN A 177 -4.11 -16.45 10.96
C ASN A 177 -3.01 -17.15 10.15
N ASN A 178 -3.38 -17.66 8.98
CA ASN A 178 -2.46 -18.20 7.99
C ASN A 178 -2.55 -17.33 6.71
N LEU A 179 -1.42 -17.00 6.12
CA LEU A 179 -1.33 -16.36 4.81
C LEU A 179 -0.91 -17.44 3.81
N VAL A 180 -1.79 -17.76 2.87
CA VAL A 180 -1.55 -18.76 1.85
C VAL A 180 -1.10 -18.07 0.58
N ILE A 181 0.04 -18.50 0.05
CA ILE A 181 0.53 -18.08 -1.26
C ILE A 181 0.22 -19.19 -2.25
N CYS A 182 -0.52 -18.82 -3.29
CA CYS A 182 -1.01 -19.76 -4.26
C CYS A 182 0.12 -20.30 -5.15
N PRO A 183 0.12 -21.59 -5.53
CA PRO A 183 1.20 -22.18 -6.33
C PRO A 183 1.50 -21.44 -7.64
N LYS A 184 0.48 -20.86 -8.28
CA LYS A 184 0.63 -20.06 -9.50
C LYS A 184 1.40 -18.75 -9.27
N ALA A 185 1.34 -18.19 -8.06
CA ALA A 185 2.01 -16.97 -7.65
C ALA A 185 3.49 -17.20 -7.30
N LEU A 186 3.88 -18.44 -6.99
CA LEU A 186 5.26 -18.81 -6.68
C LEU A 186 6.18 -18.69 -7.90
N PRO A 187 7.50 -18.55 -7.72
CA PRO A 187 8.42 -18.44 -8.84
C PRO A 187 8.44 -19.72 -9.68
N GLY A 188 8.36 -19.55 -11.00
CA GLY A 188 8.21 -20.66 -11.93
C GLY A 188 6.77 -21.20 -12.06
N GLY A 189 5.78 -20.55 -11.43
CA GLY A 189 4.36 -20.87 -11.59
C GLY A 189 3.89 -20.81 -13.05
N THR A 190 2.90 -21.64 -13.38
CA THR A 190 2.47 -21.95 -14.76
C THR A 190 1.67 -20.84 -15.45
N VAL A 191 1.20 -19.83 -14.71
CA VAL A 191 0.23 -18.85 -15.23
C VAL A 191 0.60 -17.40 -14.91
N LYS A 192 0.93 -17.05 -13.66
CA LYS A 192 1.25 -15.66 -13.24
C LYS A 192 2.08 -15.66 -11.94
N SER A 193 3.41 -15.71 -12.04
CA SER A 193 4.24 -15.54 -10.83
C SER A 193 4.22 -14.08 -10.38
N LEU A 194 4.22 -13.88 -9.07
CA LEU A 194 4.51 -12.56 -8.50
C LEU A 194 5.96 -12.20 -8.82
N VAL A 195 6.19 -10.91 -8.98
CA VAL A 195 7.51 -10.36 -9.27
C VAL A 195 8.20 -10.13 -7.93
N ASP A 196 9.29 -10.85 -7.69
CA ASP A 196 10.13 -10.61 -6.49
C ASP A 196 10.97 -9.33 -6.61
N GLN A 197 11.07 -8.76 -7.81
CA GLN A 197 11.83 -7.55 -8.04
C GLN A 197 10.96 -6.31 -7.84
N LYS A 198 11.50 -5.39 -7.04
CA LYS A 198 11.17 -3.97 -7.02
C LYS A 198 11.03 -3.47 -8.46
N PRO A 199 9.85 -3.02 -8.89
CA PRO A 199 9.69 -2.55 -10.26
C PRO A 199 10.56 -1.32 -10.47
N GLN A 200 10.88 -1.05 -11.73
CA GLN A 200 11.92 -0.11 -12.18
C GLN A 200 11.34 1.22 -12.66
N ALA A 201 12.23 2.21 -12.80
CA ALA A 201 11.87 3.53 -13.30
C ALA A 201 11.25 3.42 -14.70
N GLY A 202 9.99 3.82 -14.84
CA GLY A 202 9.22 3.71 -16.08
C GLY A 202 8.29 2.49 -16.17
N ASP A 203 8.32 1.58 -15.20
CA ASP A 203 7.37 0.47 -15.16
C ASP A 203 5.95 0.97 -14.84
N PRO A 204 4.90 0.40 -15.45
CA PRO A 204 3.52 0.73 -15.11
C PRO A 204 3.23 0.48 -13.63
N ILE A 205 2.54 1.40 -12.98
CA ILE A 205 2.11 1.26 -11.57
C ILE A 205 1.33 -0.04 -11.32
N ALA A 206 0.59 -0.51 -12.33
CA ALA A 206 -0.16 -1.76 -12.29
C ALA A 206 0.74 -3.00 -12.13
N THR A 207 2.05 -2.91 -12.40
CA THR A 207 3.01 -4.00 -12.21
C THR A 207 3.38 -4.18 -10.73
N TYR A 208 3.39 -3.09 -9.96
CA TYR A 208 3.76 -3.10 -8.53
C TYR A 208 2.77 -3.88 -7.67
N ARG A 209 1.50 -3.97 -8.08
CA ARG A 209 0.50 -4.78 -7.37
C ARG A 209 0.79 -6.28 -7.43
N TYR A 210 1.68 -6.72 -8.32
CA TYR A 210 2.09 -8.11 -8.45
C TYR A 210 3.40 -8.42 -7.72
N THR A 211 3.85 -7.58 -6.77
CA THR A 211 4.99 -7.94 -5.92
C THR A 211 4.55 -8.67 -4.66
N TYR A 212 5.43 -9.51 -4.12
CA TYR A 212 5.16 -10.22 -2.88
C TYR A 212 4.93 -9.27 -1.72
N GLU A 213 5.72 -8.20 -1.59
CA GLU A 213 5.52 -7.25 -0.48
C GLU A 213 4.18 -6.53 -0.54
N PHE A 214 3.69 -6.18 -1.74
CA PHE A 214 2.36 -5.59 -1.90
C PHE A 214 1.27 -6.57 -1.44
N GLN A 215 1.32 -7.81 -1.95
CA GLN A 215 0.34 -8.84 -1.62
C GLN A 215 0.38 -9.21 -0.14
N LEU A 216 1.56 -9.21 0.48
CA LEU A 216 1.69 -9.40 1.93
C LEU A 216 1.05 -8.26 2.73
N VAL A 217 1.23 -6.99 2.33
CA VAL A 217 0.54 -5.87 3.00
C VAL A 217 -0.98 -5.98 2.82
N HIS A 218 -1.45 -6.36 1.62
CA HIS A 218 -2.86 -6.62 1.34
C HIS A 218 -3.43 -7.69 2.28
N GLU A 219 -2.80 -8.85 2.37
CA GLU A 219 -3.29 -9.93 3.24
C GLU A 219 -3.19 -9.59 4.74
N LEU A 220 -2.16 -8.85 5.14
CA LEU A 220 -2.04 -8.37 6.51
C LEU A 220 -3.14 -7.35 6.85
N ALA A 221 -3.64 -6.58 5.88
CA ALA A 221 -4.81 -5.73 6.09
C ALA A 221 -6.04 -6.55 6.48
N HIS A 222 -6.27 -7.71 5.86
CA HIS A 222 -7.34 -8.64 6.27
C HIS A 222 -7.15 -9.22 7.66
N VAL A 223 -5.90 -9.42 8.10
CA VAL A 223 -5.60 -9.91 9.45
C VAL A 223 -6.02 -8.88 10.51
N VAL A 224 -5.89 -7.59 10.22
CA VAL A 224 -6.07 -6.51 11.20
C VAL A 224 -7.41 -5.80 11.11
N GLY A 225 -8.22 -6.06 10.08
CA GLY A 225 -9.62 -5.64 10.08
C GLY A 225 -10.19 -5.15 8.75
N ALA A 226 -9.43 -5.12 7.65
CA ALA A 226 -10.01 -4.89 6.34
C ALA A 226 -10.91 -6.09 6.01
N ALA A 227 -12.22 -5.89 6.09
CA ALA A 227 -13.17 -6.99 6.07
C ALA A 227 -13.37 -7.61 4.69
N PHE A 228 -13.01 -6.89 3.61
CA PHE A 228 -13.43 -7.28 2.27
C PHE A 228 -12.43 -6.93 1.16
N ASP A 229 -12.60 -7.65 0.06
CA ASP A 229 -12.06 -7.32 -1.27
C ASP A 229 -13.16 -6.72 -2.15
N HIS A 230 -13.52 -5.48 -1.87
CA HIS A 230 -14.57 -4.81 -2.63
C HIS A 230 -14.11 -4.41 -4.03
N LYS A 231 -12.83 -4.05 -4.16
CA LYS A 231 -12.23 -3.45 -5.36
C LYS A 231 -10.73 -3.73 -5.42
N TYR A 232 -10.24 -4.05 -6.62
CA TYR A 232 -8.83 -4.37 -6.86
C TYR A 232 -8.20 -3.41 -7.87
N GLY A 233 -7.01 -2.93 -7.54
CA GLY A 233 -6.25 -1.97 -8.33
C GLY A 233 -6.72 -0.54 -8.12
N MET A 234 -5.82 0.38 -8.51
CA MET A 234 -5.99 1.82 -8.32
C MET A 234 -7.32 2.37 -8.88
N PRO A 235 -7.74 2.05 -10.13
CA PRO A 235 -8.98 2.62 -10.69
C PRO A 235 -10.23 2.29 -9.84
N ASP A 236 -10.33 1.05 -9.40
CA ASP A 236 -11.48 0.54 -8.65
C ASP A 236 -11.46 1.02 -7.20
N CYS A 237 -10.29 1.05 -6.55
CA CYS A 237 -10.15 1.61 -5.20
C CYS A 237 -10.45 3.12 -5.17
N THR A 238 -10.05 3.85 -6.22
CA THR A 238 -10.39 5.28 -6.33
C THR A 238 -11.88 5.47 -6.58
N GLN A 239 -12.49 4.60 -7.40
CA GLN A 239 -13.93 4.64 -7.60
C GLN A 239 -14.68 4.34 -6.29
N LEU A 240 -14.20 3.40 -5.48
CA LEU A 240 -14.76 3.10 -4.16
C LEU A 240 -14.77 4.34 -3.25
N ALA A 241 -13.66 5.09 -3.19
CA ALA A 241 -13.61 6.32 -2.40
C ALA A 241 -14.58 7.39 -2.90
N ARG A 242 -14.72 7.53 -4.23
CA ARG A 242 -15.70 8.45 -4.84
C ARG A 242 -17.15 8.04 -4.57
N ASP A 243 -17.46 6.76 -4.67
CA ASP A 243 -18.80 6.23 -4.44
C ASP A 243 -19.19 6.35 -2.96
N ALA A 244 -18.27 6.06 -2.04
CA ALA A 244 -18.46 6.29 -0.61
C ALA A 244 -18.68 7.78 -0.29
N ALA A 245 -17.89 8.68 -0.90
CA ALA A 245 -18.00 10.12 -0.65
C ALA A 245 -19.30 10.73 -1.18
N SER A 246 -19.81 10.22 -2.30
CA SER A 246 -21.09 10.65 -2.88
C SER A 246 -22.30 9.95 -2.27
N GLY A 247 -22.09 8.96 -1.41
CA GLY A 247 -23.15 8.16 -0.78
C GLY A 247 -23.83 7.17 -1.72
N THR A 248 -23.25 6.88 -2.89
CA THR A 248 -23.78 5.91 -3.85
C THR A 248 -23.47 4.47 -3.46
N SER A 249 -22.46 4.25 -2.60
CA SER A 249 -22.13 2.96 -2.00
C SER A 249 -22.01 3.08 -0.49
N SER A 250 -22.44 2.04 0.23
CA SER A 250 -22.19 1.88 1.66
C SER A 250 -20.82 1.25 1.96
N GLN A 251 -20.12 0.75 0.94
CA GLN A 251 -18.78 0.18 1.07
C GLN A 251 -17.80 1.31 1.36
N ARG A 252 -16.94 1.14 2.36
CA ARG A 252 -15.96 2.14 2.74
C ARG A 252 -14.57 1.74 2.27
N PRO A 253 -13.72 2.70 1.86
CA PRO A 253 -12.34 2.41 1.53
C PRO A 253 -11.53 1.78 2.68
N ALA A 254 -11.85 2.15 3.93
CA ALA A 254 -11.22 1.58 5.12
C ALA A 254 -11.46 0.06 5.26
N ASP A 255 -12.53 -0.46 4.65
CA ASP A 255 -12.88 -1.88 4.70
C ASP A 255 -12.24 -2.69 3.56
N ASN A 256 -11.50 -2.03 2.64
CA ASN A 256 -10.92 -2.62 1.44
C ASN A 256 -9.40 -2.83 1.57
N ALA A 257 -8.93 -4.08 1.55
CA ALA A 257 -7.51 -4.42 1.75
C ALA A 257 -6.59 -3.77 0.72
N ASP A 258 -7.00 -3.72 -0.54
CA ASP A 258 -6.18 -3.18 -1.62
C ASP A 258 -5.94 -1.67 -1.49
N SER A 259 -6.88 -0.92 -0.87
CA SER A 259 -6.69 0.50 -0.58
C SER A 259 -5.51 0.73 0.38
N TRP A 260 -5.37 -0.14 1.39
CA TRP A 260 -4.25 -0.11 2.35
C TRP A 260 -2.93 -0.50 1.70
N ALA A 261 -2.90 -1.53 0.86
CA ALA A 261 -1.70 -1.93 0.15
C ALA A 261 -1.24 -0.87 -0.87
N LEU A 262 -2.18 -0.28 -1.61
CA LEU A 262 -1.89 0.77 -2.59
C LEU A 262 -1.36 2.05 -1.93
N PHE A 263 -1.86 2.45 -0.76
CA PHE A 263 -1.33 3.62 -0.09
C PHE A 263 0.05 3.36 0.51
N ALA A 264 0.28 2.17 1.11
CA ALA A 264 1.60 1.78 1.58
C ALA A 264 2.62 1.75 0.43
N LEU A 265 2.19 1.27 -0.74
CA LEU A 265 2.96 1.38 -1.96
C LEU A 265 3.21 2.85 -2.32
N ALA A 266 2.18 3.68 -2.37
CA ALA A 266 2.25 5.09 -2.76
C ALA A 266 3.27 5.91 -1.97
N VAL A 267 3.52 5.54 -0.72
CA VAL A 267 4.50 6.23 0.12
C VAL A 267 5.83 5.50 0.25
N SER A 268 5.95 4.31 -0.35
CA SER A 268 7.09 3.42 -0.18
C SER A 268 8.41 3.97 -0.76
N ASP A 269 9.50 3.76 -0.03
CA ASP A 269 10.88 3.93 -0.50
C ASP A 269 11.49 2.63 -1.05
N VAL A 270 10.78 1.49 -0.90
CA VAL A 270 11.14 0.22 -1.53
C VAL A 270 10.67 0.14 -2.98
N SER A 271 10.15 1.21 -3.59
CA SER A 271 9.89 1.36 -5.05
C SER A 271 10.99 2.16 -5.78
N SER A 272 11.25 1.88 -7.06
CA SER A 272 12.17 2.64 -7.91
C SER A 272 11.49 2.82 -9.27
N PRO A 273 11.03 4.00 -9.68
CA PRO A 273 11.33 5.28 -9.07
C PRO A 273 10.60 5.42 -7.72
N PRO A 274 11.00 6.39 -6.87
CA PRO A 274 10.23 6.73 -5.68
C PRO A 274 8.76 6.94 -6.04
N MET A 275 7.84 6.39 -5.24
CA MET A 275 6.40 6.51 -5.55
C MET A 275 5.90 7.97 -5.51
N SER A 276 6.69 8.89 -4.94
CA SER A 276 6.45 10.35 -4.98
C SER A 276 6.43 10.94 -6.38
N ASP A 277 7.04 10.27 -7.35
CA ASP A 277 7.14 10.76 -8.74
C ASP A 277 5.94 10.36 -9.59
N PHE A 278 5.01 9.57 -9.04
CA PHE A 278 3.83 9.08 -9.75
C PHE A 278 2.63 10.03 -9.58
N ASP A 279 1.84 10.14 -10.65
CA ASP A 279 0.57 10.88 -10.60
C ASP A 279 -0.49 10.03 -9.88
N TRP A 280 -0.68 10.34 -8.60
CA TRP A 280 -1.70 9.75 -7.76
C TRP A 280 -3.01 10.54 -7.74
N THR A 281 -3.19 11.54 -8.62
CA THR A 281 -4.40 12.37 -8.65
C THR A 281 -5.63 11.64 -9.25
N GLY A 282 -5.46 10.40 -9.71
CA GLY A 282 -6.55 9.57 -10.24
C GLY A 282 -6.94 9.92 -11.68
N GLY A 283 -6.09 10.66 -12.40
CA GLY A 283 -6.33 11.18 -13.74
C GLY A 283 -6.08 10.18 -14.87
N SER A 284 -6.99 10.18 -15.85
CA SER A 284 -6.96 9.47 -17.13
C SER A 284 -5.57 9.28 -17.76
N THR A 285 -5.33 8.08 -18.30
CA THR A 285 -4.25 7.73 -19.23
C THR A 285 -3.97 8.86 -20.24
N GLY A 286 -2.95 9.66 -19.97
CA GLY A 286 -2.58 10.78 -20.83
C GLY A 286 -1.28 11.36 -20.32
N GLY A 287 -0.16 10.86 -20.86
CA GLY A 287 1.17 11.31 -20.52
C GLY A 287 1.29 12.83 -20.60
N ASN A 288 1.61 13.42 -19.45
CA ASN A 288 2.57 14.51 -19.33
C ASN A 288 2.89 14.61 -17.84
N SER A 289 4.01 14.00 -17.48
CA SER A 289 4.84 14.41 -16.35
C SER A 289 4.99 15.92 -16.39
N ARG A 290 4.12 16.63 -15.67
CA ARG A 290 4.38 18.03 -15.33
C ARG A 290 5.26 18.00 -14.11
N HIS A 291 6.53 18.32 -14.36
CA HIS A 291 7.35 19.03 -13.40
C HIS A 291 6.47 20.04 -12.66
N TYR A 292 6.41 19.93 -11.33
CA TYR A 292 6.03 21.03 -10.47
C TYR A 292 7.13 22.10 -10.58
N THR A 293 7.10 22.87 -11.66
CA THR A 293 7.70 24.20 -11.66
C THR A 293 6.66 25.14 -11.09
N GLN A 294 6.96 25.71 -9.91
CA GLN A 294 6.27 26.89 -9.39
C GLN A 294 6.32 27.99 -10.45
N GLU A 295 5.16 28.46 -10.90
CA GLU A 295 4.94 29.77 -11.50
C GLU A 295 4.02 30.59 -10.60
#